data_AF-A0ABD1MK49-F1
#
_entry.id   AF-A0ABD1MK49-F1
#
_cell.length_a   1.000
_cell.length_b   1.000
_cell.length_c   1.000
_cell.angle_alpha   90.00
_cell.angle_beta   90.00
_cell.angle_gamma   90.00
#
_symmetry.space_group_name_H-M   'P 1'
#
loop_
_entity.id
_entity.type
_entity.pdbx_description
1 polymer ?
#
loop_
_entity_poly.entity_id
_entity_poly.type
_entity_poly.pdbx_seq_one_letter_code
_entity_poly.pdbx_strand_id
1 'polypeptide(L)'
;MTDEHFGISVVEYMAAGAIQIAHNSAGLKMDIVLDEDGQQAGFLACTVEEYADAMVRIVTMSEMERLEMAAAARRRATRFSEQRFYDDFKAAIHPILTHFSK
;
A
#
# COMPACT_ATOMS: atom_id res chain seq x y z
N MET A 1 7.50 -2.83 12.97
CA MET A 1 6.54 -3.93 13.17
C MET A 1 6.85 -4.98 12.13
N THR A 2 7.35 -6.15 12.54
CA THR A 2 7.67 -7.27 11.66
C THR A 2 6.40 -8.08 11.40
N ASP A 3 6.27 -8.64 10.19
CA ASP A 3 5.21 -9.59 9.82
C ASP A 3 3.78 -9.05 9.95
N GLU A 4 3.59 -7.77 9.64
CA GLU A 4 2.26 -7.16 9.61
C GLU A 4 1.38 -7.83 8.54
N HIS A 5 0.25 -8.39 8.99
CA HIS A 5 -0.64 -9.18 8.14
C HIS A 5 -1.32 -8.34 7.05
N PHE A 6 -1.79 -7.15 7.43
CA PHE A 6 -2.38 -6.22 6.48
C PHE A 6 -1.71 -4.87 6.60
N GLY A 7 -1.89 -4.14 7.71
CA GLY A 7 -1.36 -2.79 7.85
C GLY A 7 -2.31 -1.72 7.32
N ILE A 8 -3.57 -1.74 7.80
CA ILE A 8 -4.60 -0.76 7.41
C ILE A 8 -4.14 0.69 7.61
N SER A 9 -3.41 0.98 8.69
CA SER A 9 -2.90 2.33 8.94
C SER A 9 -1.94 2.82 7.86
N VAL A 10 -1.21 1.90 7.20
CA VAL A 10 -0.34 2.26 6.07
C VAL A 10 -1.17 2.67 4.86
N VAL A 11 -2.28 1.96 4.59
CA VAL A 11 -3.25 2.32 3.55
C VAL A 11 -3.90 3.67 3.86
N GLU A 12 -4.23 3.95 5.11
CA GLU A 12 -4.79 5.24 5.55
C GLU A 12 -3.80 6.39 5.33
N TYR A 13 -2.52 6.19 5.65
CA TYR A 13 -1.46 7.17 5.38
C TYR A 13 -1.31 7.44 3.88
N MET A 14 -1.34 6.39 3.05
CA MET A 14 -1.31 6.52 1.59
C MET A 14 -2.49 7.35 1.07
N ALA A 15 -3.70 7.08 1.56
CA ALA A 15 -4.90 7.83 1.18
C ALA A 15 -4.83 9.30 1.62
N ALA A 16 -4.26 9.58 2.80
CA ALA A 16 -3.99 10.94 3.26
C ALA A 16 -2.91 11.65 2.41
N GLY A 17 -2.09 10.90 1.68
CA GLY A 17 -0.94 11.40 0.92
C GLY A 17 0.30 11.61 1.78
N ALA A 18 0.37 10.96 2.93
CA ALA A 18 1.59 10.87 3.72
C ALA A 18 2.53 9.85 3.06
N ILE A 19 3.83 10.17 3.01
CA ILE A 19 4.84 9.23 2.51
C ILE A 19 5.27 8.32 3.66
N GLN A 20 4.90 7.06 3.56
CA GLN A 20 5.12 6.03 4.55
C GLN A 20 6.48 5.35 4.39
N ILE A 21 7.06 4.95 5.53
CA ILE A 21 8.13 3.96 5.61
C ILE A 21 7.54 2.76 6.35
N ALA A 22 7.39 1.64 5.65
CA ALA A 22 6.80 0.43 6.16
C ALA A 22 7.86 -0.67 6.32
N HIS A 23 7.58 -1.68 7.14
CA HIS A 23 8.51 -2.78 7.30
C HIS A 23 8.55 -3.66 6.05
N ASN A 24 9.75 -4.08 5.64
CA ASN A 24 9.99 -4.93 4.46
C ASN A 24 9.60 -6.41 4.71
N SER A 25 8.35 -6.66 5.09
CA SER A 25 7.80 -7.99 5.37
C SER A 25 6.31 -8.09 5.04
N ALA A 26 5.83 -9.32 4.84
CA ALA A 26 4.40 -9.68 4.81
C ALA A 26 3.53 -8.77 3.91
N GLY A 27 2.30 -8.47 4.32
CA GLY A 27 1.31 -7.76 3.51
C GLY A 27 1.75 -6.34 3.10
N LEU A 28 2.57 -5.70 3.93
CA LEU A 28 3.16 -4.39 3.61
C LEU A 28 4.03 -4.45 2.36
N LYS A 29 4.88 -5.47 2.25
CA LYS A 29 5.75 -5.68 1.09
C LYS A 29 5.00 -6.25 -0.11
N MET A 30 4.15 -7.24 0.11
CA MET A 30 3.56 -8.00 -1.00
C MET A 30 2.41 -7.25 -1.67
N ASP A 31 1.64 -6.49 -0.89
CA ASP A 31 0.36 -5.98 -1.36
C ASP A 31 0.28 -4.45 -1.28
N ILE A 32 0.89 -3.79 -0.30
CA ILE A 32 0.61 -2.37 -0.01
C ILE A 32 1.65 -1.40 -0.55
N VAL A 33 2.94 -1.60 -0.31
CA VAL A 33 3.99 -0.65 -0.74
C VAL A 33 4.70 -1.18 -1.98
N LEU A 34 3.99 -1.21 -3.10
CA LEU A 34 4.57 -1.46 -4.42
C LEU A 34 4.38 -0.24 -5.31
N ASP A 35 5.12 -0.21 -6.42
CA ASP A 35 5.00 0.83 -7.42
C ASP A 35 3.59 0.88 -8.02
N GLU A 36 3.15 2.09 -8.35
CA GLU A 36 1.88 2.39 -9.01
C GLU A 36 2.18 3.18 -10.28
N ASP A 37 1.81 2.62 -11.44
CA ASP A 37 2.12 3.21 -12.77
C ASP A 37 3.63 3.49 -13.00
N GLY A 38 4.50 2.65 -12.42
CA GLY A 38 5.96 2.82 -12.48
C GLY A 38 6.50 3.91 -11.55
N GLN A 39 5.67 4.48 -10.67
CA GLN A 39 6.08 5.43 -9.64
C GLN A 39 6.11 4.76 -8.26
N GLN A 40 7.17 5.01 -7.50
CA GLN A 40 7.29 4.53 -6.13
C GLN A 40 6.18 5.14 -5.25
N ALA A 41 5.48 4.31 -4.49
CA ALA A 41 4.34 4.71 -3.65
C ALA A 41 4.68 4.84 -2.15
N GLY A 42 5.94 4.64 -1.77
CA GLY A 42 6.42 4.68 -0.38
C GLY A 42 7.73 3.90 -0.22
N PHE A 43 8.23 3.77 1.01
CA PHE A 43 9.49 3.07 1.30
C PHE A 43 9.27 1.79 2.11
N LEU A 44 10.15 0.82 1.88
CA LEU A 44 10.25 -0.40 2.67
C LEU A 44 11.62 -0.44 3.36
N ALA A 45 11.64 -0.75 4.65
CA ALA A 45 12.85 -0.86 5.46
C ALA A 45 12.76 -2.03 6.45
N CYS A 46 13.89 -2.64 6.76
CA CYS A 46 14.04 -3.77 7.67
C CYS A 46 15.00 -3.43 8.81
N THR A 47 16.08 -2.68 8.53
CA THR A 47 17.08 -2.27 9.53
C THR A 47 16.96 -0.81 9.95
N VAL A 48 17.54 -0.46 11.10
CA VAL A 48 17.58 0.92 11.60
C VAL A 48 18.19 1.87 10.59
N GLU A 49 19.26 1.44 9.91
CA GLU A 49 19.96 2.19 8.88
C GLU A 49 19.06 2.46 7.68
N GLU A 50 18.32 1.45 7.20
CA GLU A 50 17.36 1.61 6.10
C GLU A 50 16.22 2.58 6.47
N TYR A 51 15.75 2.54 7.71
CA TYR A 51 14.77 3.53 8.20
C TYR A 51 15.38 4.94 8.21
N ALA A 52 16.60 5.11 8.72
CA ALA A 52 17.28 6.40 8.77
C ALA A 52 17.50 6.95 7.35
N ASP A 53 17.97 6.13 6.42
CA ASP A 53 18.19 6.52 5.02
C ASP A 53 16.89 6.92 4.34
N ALA A 54 15.80 6.16 4.54
CA ALA A 54 14.49 6.51 4.02
C ALA A 54 13.97 7.84 4.58
N MET A 55 14.14 8.08 5.89
CA MET A 55 13.78 9.37 6.50
C MET A 55 14.58 10.53 5.90
N VAL A 56 15.90 10.38 5.74
CA VAL A 56 16.76 11.38 5.11
C VAL A 56 16.33 11.66 3.68
N ARG A 57 16.01 10.63 2.89
CA ARG A 57 15.50 10.80 1.52
C ARG A 57 14.20 11.60 1.51
N ILE A 58 13.21 11.24 2.34
CA ILE A 58 11.92 11.95 2.38
C ILE A 58 12.08 13.43 2.70
N VAL A 59 12.92 13.77 3.68
CA VAL A 59 13.13 15.18 4.08
C VAL A 59 13.97 15.98 3.08
N THR A 60 14.84 15.32 2.31
CA THR A 60 15.71 15.98 1.31
C THR A 60 15.15 15.99 -0.11
N MET A 61 14.13 15.19 -0.42
CA MET A 61 13.42 15.20 -1.70
C MET A 61 12.90 16.61 -2.05
N SER A 62 12.78 16.89 -3.34
CA SER A 62 12.05 18.06 -3.81
C SER A 62 10.56 17.92 -3.47
N GLU A 63 9.86 19.05 -3.42
CA GLU A 63 8.41 19.06 -3.23
C GLU A 63 7.69 18.28 -4.34
N MET A 64 8.15 18.42 -5.58
CA MET A 64 7.57 17.72 -6.74
C MET A 64 7.69 16.20 -6.60
N GLU A 65 8.87 15.69 -6.25
CA GLU A 65 9.05 14.24 -6.03
C GLU A 65 8.16 13.71 -4.89
N ARG A 66 7.99 14.50 -3.82
CA ARG A 66 7.07 14.14 -2.74
C ARG A 66 5.61 14.10 -3.19
N LEU A 67 5.18 15.09 -3.99
CA LEU A 67 3.81 15.14 -4.51
C LEU A 67 3.52 14.00 -5.49
N GLU A 68 4.49 13.62 -6.33
CA GLU A 68 4.38 12.49 -7.24
C GLU A 68 4.24 11.17 -6.48
N MET A 69 5.10 10.94 -5.47
CA MET A 69 5.03 9.77 -4.61
C MET A 69 3.71 9.69 -3.84
N ALA A 70 3.24 10.81 -3.28
CA ALA A 70 1.95 10.88 -2.60
C ALA A 70 0.76 10.63 -3.55
N ALA A 71 0.83 11.11 -4.79
CA ALA A 71 -0.19 10.84 -5.80
C ALA A 71 -0.23 9.35 -6.18
N ALA A 72 0.94 8.72 -6.36
CA ALA A 72 1.06 7.28 -6.60
C ALA A 72 0.49 6.47 -5.43
N ALA A 73 0.86 6.83 -4.20
CA ALA A 73 0.32 6.24 -2.97
C ALA A 73 -1.22 6.32 -2.90
N ARG A 74 -1.80 7.50 -3.19
CA ARG A 74 -3.27 7.67 -3.20
C ARG A 74 -3.95 6.81 -4.26
N ARG A 75 -3.41 6.76 -5.49
CA ARG A 75 -3.95 5.88 -6.55
C ARG A 75 -3.95 4.43 -6.10
N ARG A 76 -2.83 3.97 -5.55
CA ARG A 76 -2.70 2.61 -5.03
C ARG A 76 -3.68 2.30 -3.90
N ALA A 77 -3.88 3.23 -2.96
CA ALA A 77 -4.79 3.07 -1.84
C ALA A 77 -6.24 2.78 -2.29
N THR A 78 -6.65 3.23 -3.49
CA THR A 78 -8.00 2.96 -4.03
C THR A 78 -8.30 1.47 -4.21
N ARG A 79 -7.27 0.63 -4.36
CA ARG A 79 -7.39 -0.83 -4.45
C ARG A 79 -7.89 -1.47 -3.15
N PHE A 80 -7.79 -0.75 -2.04
CA PHE A 80 -8.21 -1.20 -0.71
C PHE A 80 -9.49 -0.50 -0.24
N SER A 81 -10.27 0.07 -1.18
CA SER A 81 -11.56 0.67 -0.87
C SER A 81 -12.62 -0.37 -0.52
N GLU A 82 -13.61 0.04 0.28
CA GLU A 82 -14.76 -0.81 0.63
C GLU A 82 -15.51 -1.31 -0.62
N GLN A 83 -15.72 -0.42 -1.61
CA GLN A 83 -16.37 -0.78 -2.86
C GLN A 83 -15.59 -1.89 -3.60
N ARG A 84 -14.26 -1.78 -3.65
CA ARG A 84 -13.42 -2.80 -4.28
C ARG A 84 -13.49 -4.13 -3.54
N PHE A 85 -13.43 -4.09 -2.20
CA PHE A 85 -13.60 -5.27 -1.37
C PHE A 85 -14.95 -5.95 -1.63
N TYR A 86 -16.04 -5.17 -1.68
CA TYR A 86 -17.39 -5.69 -1.94
C TYR A 86 -17.48 -6.40 -3.30
N ASP A 87 -16.93 -5.78 -4.35
CA ASP A 87 -16.97 -6.34 -5.69
C ASP A 87 -16.11 -7.61 -5.82
N ASP A 88 -14.88 -7.59 -5.29
CA ASP A 88 -13.98 -8.74 -5.32
C ASP A 88 -14.52 -9.89 -4.45
N PHE A 89 -15.11 -9.60 -3.29
CA PHE A 89 -15.71 -10.61 -2.42
C PHE A 89 -16.89 -11.31 -3.10
N LYS A 90 -17.83 -10.54 -3.69
CA LYS A 90 -18.94 -11.12 -4.47
C LYS A 90 -18.43 -12.00 -5.60
N ALA A 91 -17.42 -11.53 -6.34
CA ALA A 91 -16.84 -12.29 -7.44
C ALA A 91 -16.23 -13.62 -6.96
N ALA A 92 -15.56 -13.61 -5.81
CA ALA A 92 -14.95 -14.81 -5.22
C ALA A 92 -15.98 -15.85 -4.76
N ILE A 93 -17.10 -15.43 -4.17
CA ILE A 93 -18.14 -16.34 -3.65
C ILE A 93 -19.16 -16.78 -4.72
N HIS A 94 -19.33 -16.02 -5.79
CA HIS A 94 -20.33 -16.28 -6.82
C HIS A 94 -20.28 -17.71 -7.41
N PRO A 95 -19.10 -18.27 -7.74
CA PRO A 95 -19.00 -19.64 -8.25
C PRO A 95 -19.46 -20.70 -7.24
N ILE A 96 -19.28 -20.45 -5.94
CA ILE A 96 -19.69 -21.38 -4.87
C ILE A 96 -21.21 -21.37 -4.74
N LEU A 97 -21.81 -20.18 -4.68
CA LEU A 97 -23.26 -20.03 -4.51
C LEU A 97 -24.06 -20.50 -5.72
N THR A 98 -23.49 -20.43 -6.92
CA THR A 98 -24.16 -20.85 -8.16
C THR A 98 -23.94 -22.33 -8.51
N HIS A 99 -22.96 -23.00 -7.89
CA HIS A 99 -22.73 -24.44 -8.08
C HIS A 99 -23.80 -25.34 -7.44
N PHE A 100 -24.56 -24.83 -6.47
CA PHE A 100 -25.64 -25.55 -5.80
C PHE A 100 -27.00 -25.48 -6.52
N SER A 101 -27.07 -24.83 -7.68
CA SER A 101 -28.31 -24.66 -8.45
C SER A 101 -28.53 -25.74 -9.54
N LYS A 102 -28.09 -26.98 -9.31
CA LYS A 102 -28.41 -28.14 -10.15
C LYS A 102 -29.13 -29.22 -9.36
#